data_AF-A0A1T4WIS8-F1
#
_entry.id   AF-A0A1T4WIS8-F1
#
_cell.length_a   1.000
_cell.length_b   1.000
_cell.length_c   1.000
_cell.angle_alpha   90.00
_cell.angle_beta   90.00
_cell.angle_gamma   90.00
#
_symmetry.space_group_name_H-M   'P 1'
#
loop_
_entity.id
_entity.type
_entity.pdbx_description
1 polymer ?
#
loop_
_entity_poly.entity_id
_entity_poly.type
_entity_poly.pdbx_seq_one_letter_code
_entity_poly.pdbx_strand_id
1 'polypeptide(L)'
;MECDLSDIFAKYEALVADVDTVFERVHEQYSDCVKCSVGCSDCCHALFDLSLIEAMYLNVKFNEKYSGQERSDILDRADSADRATYKIKRQAFKASRDGAVASEIVDLVSHARVRCSLLNGKDACDLYEFRPITCRLYGIPTAIGGRAHTCAKSGFEGGKQYPTVKIDKIQDRLMELSRELAGRLNSHFDQLSEMLVPVSMALMNKYDDEYLGIDKEKKPAAPLAAPVEEPAAPAPGKTAEKELSKTSCDTCGEAPGSSACSSCSGAQVWEFGAASEKK
;
A
#
# COMPACT_ATOMS: atom_id res chain seq x y z
N MET A 1 -25.62 3.02 -8.88
CA MET A 1 -24.51 3.96 -8.69
C MET A 1 -24.69 5.05 -9.73
N GLU A 2 -25.27 6.20 -9.36
CA GLU A 2 -25.56 7.32 -10.28
C GLU A 2 -24.42 8.36 -10.34
N CYS A 3 -23.35 8.15 -9.56
CA CYS A 3 -22.14 8.98 -9.65
C CYS A 3 -21.14 8.33 -10.61
N ASP A 4 -20.78 9.05 -11.67
CA ASP A 4 -19.70 8.65 -12.58
C ASP A 4 -18.34 8.84 -11.90
N LEU A 5 -17.65 7.72 -11.67
CA LEU A 5 -16.34 7.66 -11.02
C LEU A 5 -15.20 7.46 -12.04
N SER A 6 -15.51 7.44 -13.34
CA SER A 6 -14.56 7.13 -14.42
C SER A 6 -13.31 8.02 -14.38
N ASP A 7 -13.46 9.34 -14.15
CA ASP A 7 -12.30 10.24 -14.09
C ASP A 7 -11.35 9.92 -12.92
N ILE A 8 -11.90 9.55 -11.75
CA ILE A 8 -11.07 9.20 -10.57
C ILE A 8 -10.37 7.88 -10.84
N PHE A 9 -11.06 6.90 -11.42
CA PHE A 9 -10.44 5.65 -11.83
C PHE A 9 -9.35 5.87 -12.89
N ALA A 10 -9.54 6.78 -13.83
CA ALA A 10 -8.49 7.14 -14.80
C ALA A 10 -7.25 7.75 -14.11
N LYS A 11 -7.44 8.59 -13.08
CA LYS A 11 -6.33 9.11 -12.26
C LYS A 11 -5.61 8.00 -11.49
N TYR A 12 -6.36 7.05 -10.93
CA TYR A 12 -5.79 5.88 -10.28
C TYR A 12 -5.02 4.98 -11.26
N GLU A 13 -5.56 4.75 -12.46
CA GLU A 13 -4.90 4.00 -13.53
C GLU A 13 -3.61 4.68 -14.00
N ALA A 14 -3.58 6.01 -14.06
CA ALA A 14 -2.35 6.77 -14.33
C ALA A 14 -1.29 6.53 -13.24
N LEU A 15 -1.69 6.57 -11.96
CA LEU A 15 -0.77 6.23 -10.85
C LEU A 15 -0.26 4.79 -10.94
N VAL A 16 -1.13 3.85 -11.32
CA VAL A 16 -0.74 2.46 -11.58
C VAL A 16 0.30 2.36 -12.69
N ALA A 17 0.12 3.07 -13.80
CA ALA A 17 1.07 3.09 -14.92
C ALA A 17 2.43 3.69 -14.52
N ASP A 18 2.43 4.74 -13.70
CA ASP A 18 3.65 5.32 -13.14
C ASP A 18 4.41 4.31 -12.26
N VAL A 19 3.68 3.54 -11.44
CA VAL A 19 4.24 2.48 -10.60
C VAL A 19 4.84 1.35 -11.44
N ASP A 20 4.12 0.89 -12.47
CA ASP A 20 4.61 -0.15 -13.37
C ASP A 20 5.90 0.32 -14.08
N THR A 21 5.94 1.57 -14.54
CA THR A 21 7.14 2.18 -15.15
C THR A 21 8.35 2.16 -14.21
N VAL A 22 8.13 2.43 -12.91
CA VAL A 22 9.21 2.36 -11.91
C VAL A 22 9.68 0.92 -11.72
N PHE A 23 8.75 -0.04 -11.66
CA PHE A 23 9.09 -1.46 -11.58
C PHE A 23 9.93 -1.91 -12.77
N GLU A 24 9.50 -1.57 -13.99
CA GLU A 24 10.21 -1.92 -15.22
C GLU A 24 11.61 -1.33 -15.26
N ARG A 25 11.78 -0.06 -14.84
CA ARG A 25 13.11 0.56 -14.74
C ARG A 25 14.04 -0.18 -13.79
N VAL A 26 13.55 -0.62 -12.62
CA VAL A 26 14.37 -1.40 -11.68
C VAL A 26 14.67 -2.79 -12.25
N HIS A 27 13.70 -3.43 -12.90
CA HIS A 27 13.89 -4.71 -13.56
C HIS A 27 14.94 -4.62 -14.69
N GLU A 28 14.92 -3.59 -15.52
CA GLU A 28 15.92 -3.36 -16.58
C GLU A 28 17.33 -3.15 -16.03
N GLN A 29 17.46 -2.42 -14.92
CA GLN A 29 18.75 -2.13 -14.30
C GLN A 29 19.30 -3.30 -13.47
N TYR A 30 18.42 -4.11 -12.88
CA TYR A 30 18.76 -5.17 -11.92
C TYR A 30 18.01 -6.48 -12.23
N SER A 31 18.03 -6.93 -13.49
CA SER A 31 17.29 -8.11 -13.96
C SER A 31 17.62 -9.37 -13.17
N ASP A 32 18.88 -9.54 -12.75
CA ASP A 32 19.33 -10.70 -11.98
C ASP A 32 18.77 -10.71 -10.54
N CYS A 33 18.42 -9.53 -10.02
CA CYS A 33 17.84 -9.36 -8.69
C CYS A 33 16.32 -9.49 -8.70
N VAL A 34 15.65 -9.04 -9.77
CA VAL A 34 14.18 -9.06 -9.86
C VAL A 34 13.71 -10.42 -10.41
N LYS A 35 13.40 -11.36 -9.50
CA LYS A 35 12.92 -12.71 -9.86
C LYS A 35 11.39 -12.84 -9.95
N CYS A 36 10.68 -11.71 -9.89
CA CYS A 36 9.21 -11.69 -9.89
C CYS A 36 8.68 -12.05 -11.28
N SER A 37 7.68 -12.94 -11.33
CA SER A 37 7.03 -13.37 -12.58
C SER A 37 5.62 -13.88 -12.29
N VAL A 38 4.78 -13.99 -13.31
CA VAL A 38 3.47 -14.65 -13.19
C VAL A 38 3.69 -16.10 -12.75
N GLY A 39 3.02 -16.53 -11.68
CA GLY A 39 3.28 -17.82 -11.01
C GLY A 39 4.16 -17.72 -9.77
N CYS A 40 4.81 -16.58 -9.51
CA CYS A 40 5.44 -16.32 -8.22
C CYS A 40 4.38 -15.88 -7.20
N SER A 41 3.92 -16.81 -6.35
CA SER A 41 2.82 -16.58 -5.41
C SER A 41 3.25 -16.14 -4.00
N ASP A 42 4.52 -15.78 -3.75
CA ASP A 42 4.97 -15.45 -2.39
C ASP A 42 4.28 -14.20 -1.81
N CYS A 43 4.12 -13.17 -2.64
CA CYS A 43 3.39 -11.96 -2.26
C CYS A 43 1.90 -12.21 -2.01
N CYS A 44 1.34 -13.27 -2.59
CA CYS A 44 -0.06 -13.67 -2.40
C CYS A 44 -0.31 -14.30 -1.02
N HIS A 45 0.69 -14.34 -0.15
CA HIS A 45 0.53 -14.70 1.27
C HIS A 45 0.83 -13.53 2.21
N ALA A 46 1.17 -12.35 1.69
CA ALA A 46 1.39 -11.17 2.51
C ALA A 46 0.05 -10.54 2.94
N LEU A 47 -0.02 -10.10 4.19
CA LEU A 47 -1.14 -9.32 4.70
C LEU A 47 -0.91 -7.84 4.44
N PHE A 48 -1.88 -7.20 3.81
CA PHE A 48 -1.93 -5.75 3.60
C PHE A 48 -3.39 -5.34 3.39
N ASP A 49 -3.66 -4.07 3.64
CA ASP A 49 -4.95 -3.46 3.39
C ASP A 49 -4.86 -2.51 2.18
N LEU A 50 -6.01 -2.31 1.53
CA LEU A 50 -6.19 -1.42 0.39
C LEU A 50 -6.75 -0.09 0.87
N SER A 51 -6.34 1.00 0.22
CA SER A 51 -7.04 2.28 0.32
C SER A 51 -8.46 2.18 -0.26
N LEU A 52 -9.35 3.13 0.09
CA LEU A 52 -10.73 3.16 -0.42
C LEU A 52 -10.77 3.13 -1.96
N ILE A 53 -9.95 3.94 -2.63
CA ILE A 53 -9.89 4.00 -4.09
C ILE A 53 -9.52 2.65 -4.70
N GLU A 54 -8.51 1.97 -4.16
CA GLU A 54 -8.09 0.64 -4.63
C GLU A 54 -9.17 -0.41 -4.37
N ALA A 55 -9.81 -0.38 -3.20
CA ALA A 55 -10.83 -1.33 -2.82
C ALA A 55 -12.06 -1.23 -3.74
N MET A 56 -12.53 0.00 -3.99
CA MET A 56 -13.65 0.24 -4.91
C MET A 56 -13.29 -0.10 -6.36
N TYR A 57 -12.10 0.29 -6.84
CA TYR A 57 -11.64 -0.05 -8.18
C TYR A 57 -11.56 -1.57 -8.38
N LEU A 58 -10.96 -2.29 -7.42
CA LEU A 58 -10.86 -3.74 -7.47
C LEU A 58 -12.23 -4.42 -7.45
N ASN A 59 -13.17 -3.92 -6.65
CA ASN A 59 -14.55 -4.42 -6.61
C ASN A 59 -15.28 -4.24 -7.95
N VAL A 60 -15.13 -3.08 -8.59
CA VAL A 60 -15.70 -2.83 -9.93
C VAL A 60 -15.12 -3.81 -10.94
N LYS A 61 -13.79 -3.93 -11.03
CA LYS A 61 -13.13 -4.85 -11.96
C LYS A 61 -13.45 -6.32 -11.69
N PHE A 62 -13.62 -6.70 -10.42
CA PHE A 62 -14.07 -8.03 -10.03
C PHE A 62 -15.46 -8.34 -10.58
N ASN A 63 -16.43 -7.45 -10.36
CA ASN A 63 -17.81 -7.65 -10.80
C ASN A 63 -18.00 -7.49 -12.33
N GLU A 64 -17.14 -6.72 -13.00
CA GLU A 64 -17.07 -6.68 -14.48
C GLU A 64 -16.57 -8.00 -15.07
N LYS A 65 -15.56 -8.61 -14.44
CA LYS A 65 -14.87 -9.79 -14.99
C LYS A 65 -15.55 -11.11 -14.64
N TYR A 66 -16.11 -11.25 -13.44
CA TYR A 66 -16.59 -12.52 -12.92
C TYR A 66 -18.08 -12.51 -12.59
N SER A 67 -18.77 -13.56 -13.02
CA SER A 67 -20.17 -13.82 -12.68
C SER A 67 -20.41 -15.33 -12.47
N GLY A 68 -21.58 -15.71 -11.95
CA GLY A 68 -21.95 -17.11 -11.77
C GLY A 68 -21.00 -17.90 -10.86
N GLN A 69 -20.64 -19.11 -11.27
CA GLN A 69 -19.85 -20.04 -10.47
C GLN A 69 -18.43 -19.53 -10.18
N GLU A 70 -17.74 -18.98 -11.18
CA GLU A 70 -16.37 -18.48 -10.99
C GLU A 70 -16.32 -17.36 -9.95
N ARG A 71 -17.34 -16.49 -9.94
CA ARG A 71 -17.51 -15.46 -8.91
C ARG A 71 -17.71 -16.08 -7.53
N SER A 72 -18.55 -17.11 -7.42
CA SER A 72 -18.78 -17.81 -6.15
C SER A 72 -17.49 -18.43 -5.60
N ASP A 73 -16.71 -19.10 -6.46
CA ASP A 73 -15.46 -19.76 -6.06
C ASP A 73 -14.40 -18.75 -5.56
N ILE A 74 -14.37 -17.53 -6.12
CA ILE A 74 -13.53 -16.44 -5.62
C ILE A 74 -14.03 -15.94 -4.25
N LEU A 75 -15.35 -15.81 -4.08
CA LEU A 75 -15.93 -15.34 -2.81
C LEU A 75 -15.75 -16.36 -1.68
N ASP A 76 -15.82 -17.66 -1.96
CA ASP A 76 -15.54 -18.71 -0.96
C ASP A 76 -14.08 -18.65 -0.46
N ARG A 77 -13.15 -18.34 -1.37
CA ARG A 77 -11.76 -18.04 -1.02
C ARG A 77 -11.63 -16.75 -0.21
N ALA A 78 -12.39 -15.70 -0.57
CA ALA A 78 -12.40 -14.44 0.15
C ALA A 78 -12.89 -14.60 1.59
N ASP A 79 -14.00 -15.31 1.79
CA ASP A 79 -14.58 -15.63 3.09
C ASP A 79 -13.61 -16.46 3.96
N SER A 80 -12.90 -17.42 3.35
CA SER A 80 -11.86 -18.19 4.04
C SER A 80 -10.66 -17.33 4.46
N ALA A 81 -10.19 -16.44 3.58
CA ALA A 81 -9.11 -15.49 3.89
C ALA A 81 -9.53 -14.51 4.99
N ASP A 82 -10.76 -14.00 4.94
CA ASP A 82 -11.29 -13.06 5.92
C ASP A 82 -11.36 -13.66 7.32
N ARG A 83 -11.86 -14.89 7.43
CA ARG A 83 -11.85 -15.65 8.70
C ARG A 83 -10.45 -15.86 9.26
N ALA A 84 -9.46 -16.12 8.40
CA ALA A 84 -8.07 -16.26 8.82
C ALA A 84 -7.53 -14.92 9.35
N THR A 85 -7.74 -13.83 8.60
CA THR A 85 -7.36 -12.47 9.00
C THR A 85 -8.02 -12.06 10.31
N TYR A 86 -9.31 -12.37 10.51
CA TYR A 86 -10.03 -12.10 11.75
C TYR A 86 -9.38 -12.77 12.96
N LYS A 87 -8.98 -14.05 12.83
CA LYS A 87 -8.28 -14.78 13.90
C LYS A 87 -6.96 -14.09 14.27
N ILE A 88 -6.21 -13.63 13.27
CA ILE A 88 -4.93 -12.94 13.46
C ILE A 88 -5.15 -11.57 14.12
N LYS A 89 -6.12 -10.78 13.63
CA LYS A 89 -6.50 -9.49 14.26
C LYS A 89 -6.90 -9.69 15.73
N ARG A 90 -7.66 -10.75 16.03
CA ARG A 90 -8.02 -11.10 17.42
C ARG A 90 -6.80 -11.47 18.27
N GLN A 91 -5.84 -12.21 17.73
CA GLN A 91 -4.59 -12.53 18.41
C GLN A 91 -3.74 -11.28 18.66
N ALA A 92 -3.57 -10.43 17.66
CA ALA A 92 -2.86 -9.16 17.76
C ALA A 92 -3.50 -8.23 18.79
N PHE A 93 -4.82 -8.11 18.80
CA PHE A 93 -5.55 -7.33 19.80
C PHE A 93 -5.36 -7.88 21.22
N LYS A 94 -5.42 -9.20 21.38
CA LYS A 94 -5.14 -9.85 22.67
C LYS A 94 -3.71 -9.55 23.14
N ALA A 95 -2.72 -9.71 22.26
CA ALA A 95 -1.32 -9.43 22.57
C ALA A 95 -1.10 -7.95 22.98
N SER A 96 -1.70 -7.01 22.24
CA SER A 96 -1.69 -5.58 22.58
C SER A 96 -2.26 -5.32 23.97
N ARG A 97 -3.45 -5.86 24.26
CA ARG A 97 -4.10 -5.72 25.56
C ARG A 97 -3.30 -6.34 26.70
N ASP A 98 -2.63 -7.46 26.43
CA ASP A 98 -1.79 -8.17 27.39
C ASP A 98 -0.40 -7.51 27.55
N GLY A 99 -0.15 -6.37 26.89
CA GLY A 99 1.03 -5.51 27.07
C GLY A 99 2.23 -5.84 26.18
N ALA A 100 2.05 -6.63 25.11
CA ALA A 100 3.11 -6.92 24.15
C ALA A 100 3.64 -5.64 23.48
N VAL A 101 4.92 -5.65 23.13
CA VAL A 101 5.54 -4.50 22.47
C VAL A 101 5.01 -4.38 21.04
N ALA A 102 4.82 -3.15 20.55
CA ALA A 102 4.27 -2.91 19.21
C ALA A 102 5.02 -3.67 18.10
N SER A 103 6.35 -3.77 18.18
CA SER A 103 7.15 -4.53 17.21
C SER A 103 6.81 -6.02 17.18
N GLU A 104 6.55 -6.65 18.34
CA GLU A 104 6.18 -8.07 18.42
C GLU A 104 4.81 -8.34 17.78
N ILE A 105 3.89 -7.38 17.92
CA ILE A 105 2.57 -7.45 17.29
C ILE A 105 2.70 -7.30 15.76
N VAL A 106 3.54 -6.37 15.31
CA VAL A 106 3.83 -6.19 13.88
C VAL A 106 4.48 -7.45 13.30
N ASP A 107 5.43 -8.07 14.00
CA ASP A 107 6.09 -9.30 13.58
C ASP A 107 5.08 -10.47 13.51
N LEU A 108 4.21 -10.61 14.51
CA LEU A 108 3.13 -11.61 14.52
C LEU A 108 2.26 -11.50 13.26
N VAL A 109 1.81 -10.29 12.93
CA VAL A 109 0.95 -10.05 11.76
C VAL A 109 1.73 -10.30 10.46
N SER A 110 2.98 -9.83 10.39
CA SER A 110 3.84 -9.98 9.21
C SER A 110 4.15 -11.45 8.88
N HIS A 111 4.22 -12.33 9.89
CA HIS A 111 4.49 -13.75 9.72
C HIS A 111 3.25 -14.64 9.57
N ALA A 112 2.04 -14.09 9.73
CA ALA A 112 0.82 -14.89 9.78
C ALA A 112 0.42 -15.54 8.43
N ARG A 113 1.04 -15.13 7.32
CA ARG A 113 0.94 -15.71 5.97
C ARG A 113 -0.47 -16.17 5.54
N VAL A 114 -1.40 -15.22 5.39
CA VAL A 114 -2.77 -15.52 4.92
C VAL A 114 -2.80 -15.60 3.41
N ARG A 115 -3.31 -16.70 2.87
CA ARG A 115 -3.51 -16.88 1.43
C ARG A 115 -4.51 -15.85 0.89
N CYS A 116 -4.09 -15.08 -0.12
CA CYS A 116 -4.92 -14.11 -0.81
C CYS A 116 -6.13 -14.77 -1.49
N SER A 117 -7.25 -14.05 -1.46
CA SER A 117 -8.52 -14.45 -2.08
C SER A 117 -8.40 -14.62 -3.60
N LEU A 118 -7.59 -13.79 -4.25
CA LEU A 118 -7.40 -13.79 -5.71
C LEU A 118 -6.37 -14.80 -6.21
N LEU A 119 -5.62 -15.47 -5.34
CA LEU A 119 -4.71 -16.54 -5.74
C LEU A 119 -5.53 -17.76 -6.15
N ASN A 120 -5.37 -18.27 -7.36
CA ASN A 120 -6.08 -19.45 -7.86
C ASN A 120 -5.25 -20.74 -7.69
N GLY A 121 -5.79 -21.86 -8.17
CA GLY A 121 -5.13 -23.18 -8.06
C GLY A 121 -3.91 -23.36 -8.96
N LYS A 122 -3.61 -22.41 -9.84
CA LYS A 122 -2.45 -22.42 -10.76
C LYS A 122 -1.35 -21.44 -10.32
N ASP A 123 -1.37 -21.02 -9.05
CA ASP A 123 -0.47 -20.00 -8.50
C ASP A 123 -0.52 -18.65 -9.25
N ALA A 124 -1.65 -18.34 -9.88
CA ALA A 124 -1.88 -17.09 -10.59
C ALA A 124 -2.95 -16.24 -9.89
N CYS A 125 -2.86 -14.92 -10.04
CA CYS A 125 -3.89 -13.99 -9.57
C CYS A 125 -5.04 -13.92 -10.59
N ASP A 126 -6.28 -14.11 -10.15
CA ASP A 126 -7.47 -14.01 -11.00
C ASP A 126 -7.70 -12.57 -11.53
N LEU A 127 -7.25 -11.56 -10.79
CA LEU A 127 -7.27 -10.15 -11.20
C LEU A 127 -5.84 -9.59 -11.39
N TYR A 128 -4.95 -10.34 -12.02
CA TYR A 128 -3.55 -9.93 -12.20
C TYR A 128 -3.40 -8.54 -12.85
N GLU A 129 -4.17 -8.24 -13.90
CA GLU A 129 -4.12 -6.97 -14.63
C GLU A 129 -4.59 -5.77 -13.78
N PHE A 130 -5.46 -6.02 -12.80
CA PHE A 130 -6.04 -5.01 -11.91
C PHE A 130 -5.47 -5.09 -10.50
N ARG A 131 -4.27 -5.67 -10.37
CA ARG A 131 -3.62 -5.87 -9.06
C ARG A 131 -3.36 -4.51 -8.37
N PRO A 132 -3.54 -4.42 -7.04
CA PRO A 132 -3.25 -3.22 -6.25
C PRO A 132 -1.79 -2.78 -6.33
N ILE A 133 -1.51 -1.53 -5.95
CA ILE A 133 -0.15 -0.96 -6.06
C ILE A 133 0.87 -1.76 -5.24
N THR A 134 0.51 -2.18 -4.03
CA THR A 134 1.38 -3.03 -3.19
C THR A 134 1.81 -4.31 -3.89
N CYS A 135 0.91 -4.92 -4.68
CA CYS A 135 1.22 -6.12 -5.47
C CYS A 135 2.13 -5.82 -6.67
N ARG A 136 2.10 -4.58 -7.19
CA ARG A 136 2.91 -4.14 -8.34
C ARG A 136 4.36 -3.88 -7.97
N LEU A 137 4.55 -3.27 -6.82
CA LEU A 137 5.86 -2.99 -6.25
C LEU A 137 6.54 -4.23 -5.66
N TYR A 138 5.80 -5.33 -5.50
CA TYR A 138 6.36 -6.54 -4.94
C TYR A 138 7.43 -7.14 -5.87
N GLY A 139 8.64 -7.31 -5.33
CA GLY A 139 9.78 -7.85 -6.07
C GLY A 139 10.89 -6.84 -6.33
N ILE A 140 10.66 -5.55 -6.08
CA ILE A 140 11.69 -4.50 -6.07
C ILE A 140 11.89 -3.94 -4.64
N PRO A 141 12.99 -3.25 -4.34
CA PRO A 141 13.23 -2.67 -3.02
C PRO A 141 12.23 -1.53 -2.73
N THR A 142 11.63 -1.57 -1.55
CA THR A 142 10.70 -0.55 -1.07
C THR A 142 11.17 0.03 0.26
N ALA A 143 10.80 1.27 0.57
CA ALA A 143 11.08 1.92 1.84
C ALA A 143 9.78 2.27 2.54
N ILE A 144 9.66 1.84 3.81
CA ILE A 144 8.53 2.13 4.69
C ILE A 144 9.10 2.70 5.98
N GLY A 145 8.71 3.93 6.35
CA GLY A 145 9.25 4.58 7.55
C GLY A 145 10.78 4.70 7.55
N GLY A 146 11.37 4.91 6.37
CA GLY A 146 12.82 5.00 6.17
C GLY A 146 13.59 3.67 6.21
N ARG A 147 12.92 2.53 6.42
CA ARG A 147 13.56 1.20 6.39
C ARG A 147 13.32 0.52 5.05
N ALA A 148 14.38 -0.04 4.48
CA ALA A 148 14.30 -0.78 3.23
C ALA A 148 13.77 -2.21 3.47
N HIS A 149 12.88 -2.64 2.58
CA HIS A 149 12.27 -3.97 2.55
C HIS A 149 12.43 -4.57 1.16
N THR A 150 12.71 -5.87 1.11
CA THR A 150 12.85 -6.63 -0.13
C THR A 150 12.14 -7.97 0.00
N CYS A 151 11.70 -8.53 -1.12
CA CYS A 151 11.11 -9.86 -1.16
C CYS A 151 12.19 -10.91 -0.88
N ALA A 152 11.88 -11.92 -0.05
CA ALA A 152 12.79 -13.01 0.27
C ALA A 152 13.25 -13.84 -0.95
N LYS A 153 12.48 -13.82 -2.05
CA LYS A 153 12.83 -14.48 -3.31
C LYS A 153 13.63 -13.60 -4.27
N SER A 154 13.78 -12.31 -3.97
CA SER A 154 14.60 -11.41 -4.80
C SER A 154 16.09 -11.67 -4.59
N GLY A 155 16.92 -11.22 -5.54
CA GLY A 155 18.38 -11.25 -5.43
C GLY A 155 18.98 -9.98 -4.82
N PHE A 156 18.17 -9.12 -4.18
CA PHE A 156 18.68 -7.91 -3.54
C PHE A 156 19.36 -8.27 -2.20
N GLU A 157 20.61 -7.85 -2.05
CA GLU A 157 21.42 -8.14 -0.86
C GLU A 157 21.42 -6.97 0.14
N GLY A 158 21.37 -7.28 1.43
CA GLY A 158 21.52 -6.27 2.49
C GLY A 158 22.88 -5.57 2.44
N GLY A 159 22.90 -4.27 2.74
CA GLY A 159 24.12 -3.46 2.77
C GLY A 159 24.58 -2.90 1.42
N LYS A 160 23.92 -3.27 0.32
CA LYS A 160 24.13 -2.66 -1.01
C LYS A 160 23.10 -1.56 -1.27
N GLN A 161 23.48 -0.57 -2.08
CA GLN A 161 22.58 0.50 -2.49
C GLN A 161 21.81 0.09 -3.74
N TYR A 162 20.48 0.13 -3.67
CA TYR A 162 19.58 -0.10 -4.78
C TYR A 162 18.53 1.02 -4.87
N PRO A 163 17.98 1.30 -6.08
CA PRO A 163 16.81 2.14 -6.20
C PRO A 163 15.68 1.60 -5.32
N THR A 164 15.15 2.45 -4.47
CA THR A 164 14.16 2.06 -3.45
C THR A 164 12.94 2.94 -3.58
N VAL A 165 11.76 2.32 -3.72
CA VAL A 165 10.50 3.05 -3.87
C VAL A 165 9.99 3.47 -2.49
N LYS A 166 9.73 4.77 -2.30
CA LYS A 166 9.13 5.30 -1.08
C LYS A 166 7.63 5.04 -1.07
N ILE A 167 7.19 4.07 -0.27
CA ILE A 167 5.77 3.69 -0.19
C ILE A 167 4.93 4.82 0.40
N ASP A 168 5.47 5.58 1.34
CA ASP A 168 4.78 6.70 1.99
C ASP A 168 4.23 7.71 0.96
N LYS A 169 5.03 8.08 -0.05
CA LYS A 169 4.60 9.01 -1.12
C LYS A 169 3.45 8.45 -1.97
N ILE A 170 3.40 7.13 -2.15
CA ILE A 170 2.33 6.46 -2.91
C ILE A 170 1.06 6.41 -2.06
N GLN A 171 1.19 6.12 -0.76
CA GLN A 171 0.06 6.13 0.17
C GLN A 171 -0.56 7.53 0.27
N ASP A 172 0.24 8.60 0.29
CA ASP A 172 -0.26 9.97 0.25
C ASP A 172 -1.13 10.22 -0.98
N ARG A 173 -0.66 9.79 -2.17
CA ARG A 173 -1.42 9.89 -3.43
C ARG A 173 -2.70 9.07 -3.42
N LEU A 174 -2.67 7.87 -2.86
CA LEU A 174 -3.86 7.02 -2.71
C LEU A 174 -4.89 7.65 -1.76
N MET A 175 -4.43 8.29 -0.68
CA MET A 175 -5.29 9.04 0.24
C MET A 175 -5.89 10.28 -0.43
N GLU A 176 -5.12 11.02 -1.23
CA GLU A 176 -5.64 12.15 -2.02
C GLU A 176 -6.76 11.71 -2.96
N LEU A 177 -6.56 10.62 -3.71
CA LEU A 177 -7.59 10.06 -4.60
C LEU A 177 -8.80 9.55 -3.81
N SER A 178 -8.59 8.94 -2.64
CA SER A 178 -9.67 8.48 -1.76
C SER A 178 -10.48 9.64 -1.18
N ARG A 179 -9.85 10.80 -0.89
CA ARG A 179 -10.54 12.03 -0.47
C ARG A 179 -11.36 12.64 -1.61
N GLU A 180 -10.80 12.70 -2.82
CA GLU A 180 -11.55 13.15 -4.00
C GLU A 180 -12.78 12.25 -4.24
N LEU A 181 -12.60 10.94 -4.09
CA LEU A 181 -13.66 9.95 -4.21
C LEU A 181 -14.77 10.16 -3.16
N ALA A 182 -14.42 10.25 -1.87
CA ALA A 182 -15.38 10.50 -0.80
C ALA A 182 -16.13 11.83 -0.99
N GLY A 183 -15.44 12.87 -1.45
CA GLY A 183 -16.03 14.17 -1.79
C GLY A 183 -17.06 14.09 -2.92
N ARG A 184 -16.80 13.32 -3.98
CA ARG A 184 -17.77 13.12 -5.08
C ARG A 184 -18.99 12.33 -4.64
N LEU A 185 -18.81 11.34 -3.77
CA LEU A 185 -19.91 10.53 -3.25
C LEU A 185 -20.82 11.32 -2.29
N ASN A 186 -20.36 12.47 -1.79
CA ASN A 186 -21.10 13.28 -0.81
C ASN A 186 -21.50 12.47 0.44
N SER A 187 -20.59 11.60 0.87
CA SER A 187 -20.75 10.74 2.03
C SER A 187 -20.90 11.56 3.32
N HIS A 188 -21.78 11.14 4.23
CA HIS A 188 -21.86 11.70 5.59
C HIS A 188 -20.81 11.11 6.55
N PHE A 189 -20.06 10.09 6.14
CA PHE A 189 -18.95 9.56 6.91
C PHE A 189 -17.68 10.40 6.68
N ASP A 190 -17.28 11.17 7.69
CA ASP A 190 -16.11 12.07 7.64
C ASP A 190 -14.79 11.33 7.37
N GLN A 191 -14.66 10.09 7.86
CA GLN A 191 -13.44 9.28 7.75
C GLN A 191 -13.48 8.24 6.62
N LEU A 192 -14.46 8.31 5.71
CA LEU A 192 -14.59 7.31 4.63
C LEU A 192 -13.29 7.18 3.80
N SER A 193 -12.64 8.31 3.52
CA SER A 193 -11.40 8.35 2.73
C SER A 193 -10.18 7.70 3.39
N GLU A 194 -10.21 7.52 4.72
CA GLU A 194 -9.13 6.91 5.52
C GLU A 194 -9.34 5.40 5.71
N MET A 195 -10.44 4.86 5.18
CA MET A 195 -10.78 3.46 5.34
C MET A 195 -9.75 2.56 4.64
N LEU A 196 -9.20 1.62 5.41
CA LEU A 196 -8.34 0.55 4.92
C LEU A 196 -9.11 -0.77 4.87
N VAL A 197 -9.08 -1.43 3.72
CA VAL A 197 -9.93 -2.59 3.42
C VAL A 197 -9.08 -3.79 3.00
N PRO A 198 -9.16 -4.93 3.69
CA PRO A 198 -8.51 -6.16 3.22
C PRO A 198 -9.03 -6.57 1.84
N VAL A 199 -8.18 -7.19 1.02
CA VAL A 199 -8.57 -7.70 -0.31
C VAL A 199 -9.82 -8.60 -0.24
N SER A 200 -9.96 -9.43 0.81
CA SER A 200 -11.16 -10.25 1.02
C SER A 200 -12.43 -9.41 1.10
N MET A 201 -12.45 -8.38 1.95
CA MET A 201 -13.61 -7.52 2.15
C MET A 201 -13.87 -6.65 0.92
N ALA A 202 -12.83 -6.19 0.22
CA ALA A 202 -13.00 -5.44 -1.02
C ALA A 202 -13.80 -6.22 -2.08
N LEU A 203 -13.65 -7.54 -2.14
CA LEU A 203 -14.41 -8.40 -3.06
C LEU A 203 -15.83 -8.71 -2.56
N MET A 204 -15.98 -8.94 -1.25
CA MET A 204 -17.25 -9.35 -0.65
C MET A 204 -18.24 -8.19 -0.45
N ASN A 205 -17.73 -6.97 -0.24
CA ASN A 205 -18.55 -5.81 0.04
C ASN A 205 -19.37 -5.37 -1.18
N LYS A 206 -20.54 -4.81 -0.88
CA LYS A 206 -21.34 -4.02 -1.82
C LYS A 206 -21.12 -2.56 -1.47
N TYR A 207 -20.49 -1.82 -2.37
CA TYR A 207 -20.28 -0.38 -2.23
C TYR A 207 -21.53 0.35 -2.72
N ASP A 208 -22.64 0.15 -2.01
CA ASP A 208 -23.91 0.83 -2.28
C ASP A 208 -24.04 2.12 -1.47
N ASP A 209 -25.15 2.84 -1.70
CA ASP A 209 -25.41 4.13 -1.06
C ASP A 209 -25.42 4.04 0.48
N GLU A 210 -25.88 2.90 1.04
CA GLU A 210 -25.91 2.68 2.49
C GLU A 210 -24.49 2.50 3.03
N TYR A 211 -23.69 1.62 2.42
CA TYR A 211 -22.31 1.39 2.82
C TYR A 211 -21.45 2.65 2.71
N LEU A 212 -21.66 3.43 1.64
CA LEU A 212 -20.92 4.65 1.37
C LEU A 212 -21.48 5.88 2.07
N GLY A 213 -22.60 5.77 2.79
CA GLY A 213 -23.21 6.89 3.51
C GLY A 213 -23.72 8.00 2.59
N ILE A 214 -24.23 7.66 1.41
CA ILE A 214 -24.70 8.62 0.41
C ILE A 214 -26.15 9.01 0.71
N ASP A 215 -26.34 10.28 1.08
CA ASP A 215 -27.67 10.86 1.24
C ASP A 215 -28.24 11.22 -0.14
N LYS A 216 -29.28 10.51 -0.62
CA LYS A 216 -29.94 10.77 -1.92
C LYS A 216 -30.52 12.19 -2.06
N GLU A 217 -30.63 12.94 -0.97
CA GLU A 217 -31.24 14.28 -0.92
C GLU A 217 -30.23 15.44 -0.81
N LYS A 218 -28.92 15.18 -0.66
CA LYS A 218 -27.92 16.27 -0.63
C LYS A 218 -27.31 16.52 -2.01
N LYS A 219 -27.41 17.77 -2.48
CA LYS A 219 -26.65 18.31 -3.62
C LYS A 219 -25.13 18.13 -3.39
N PRO A 220 -24.30 18.00 -4.45
CA PRO A 220 -22.85 17.77 -4.30
C PRO A 220 -22.26 18.85 -3.39
N ALA A 221 -21.58 18.42 -2.33
CA ALA A 221 -20.92 19.35 -1.41
C ALA A 221 -19.84 20.15 -2.16
N ALA A 222 -19.74 21.42 -1.81
CA ALA A 222 -18.65 22.30 -2.20
C ALA A 222 -17.30 21.70 -1.76
N PRO A 223 -16.17 22.10 -2.39
CA PRO A 223 -14.86 21.51 -2.13
C PRO A 223 -14.57 21.48 -0.63
N LEU A 224 -14.16 20.31 -0.14
CA LEU A 224 -13.71 20.12 1.24
C LEU A 224 -12.64 21.16 1.57
N ALA A 225 -12.85 21.86 2.69
CA ALA A 225 -11.92 22.85 3.20
C ALA A 225 -10.54 22.21 3.47
N ALA A 226 -9.51 23.07 3.49
CA ALA A 226 -8.10 22.73 3.64
C ALA A 226 -7.82 21.71 4.78
N PRO A 227 -6.70 20.97 4.70
CA PRO A 227 -6.37 19.91 5.65
C PRO A 227 -6.43 20.44 7.08
N VAL A 228 -7.20 19.77 7.93
CA VAL A 228 -7.13 19.97 9.37
C VAL A 228 -5.79 19.39 9.81
N GLU A 229 -4.98 20.19 10.52
CA GLU A 229 -3.70 19.74 11.08
C GLU A 229 -3.89 18.43 11.86
N GLU A 230 -3.15 17.40 11.45
CA GLU A 230 -3.07 16.14 12.17
C GLU A 230 -2.66 16.43 13.63
N PRO A 231 -3.33 15.83 14.63
CA PRO A 231 -2.85 15.93 16.00
C PRO A 231 -1.44 15.33 16.05
N ALA A 232 -0.49 16.13 16.54
CA ALA A 232 0.91 15.76 16.63
C ALA A 232 1.06 14.36 17.25
N ALA A 233 1.77 13.48 16.54
CA ALA A 233 2.14 12.18 17.05
C ALA A 233 2.72 12.34 18.48
N PRO A 234 2.33 11.48 19.44
CA PRO A 234 2.85 11.57 20.79
C PRO A 234 4.38 11.51 20.73
N ALA A 235 5.03 12.45 21.41
CA ALA A 235 6.48 12.55 21.42
C ALA A 235 7.10 11.18 21.80
N PRO A 236 8.16 10.74 21.09
CA PRO A 236 8.83 9.49 21.42
C PRO A 236 9.24 9.52 22.89
N GLY A 237 8.97 8.42 23.62
CA GLY A 237 9.46 8.28 24.99
C GLY A 237 10.98 8.47 25.05
N LYS A 238 11.51 8.89 26.19
CA LYS A 238 12.93 9.26 26.40
C LYS A 238 13.97 8.24 25.88
N THR A 239 13.57 6.98 25.72
CA THR A 239 14.39 5.91 25.14
C THR A 239 14.52 6.02 23.62
N ALA A 240 13.47 6.44 22.92
CA ALA A 240 13.43 6.62 21.48
C ALA A 240 14.11 7.94 21.02
N GLU A 241 14.08 9.01 21.82
CA GLU A 241 14.88 10.23 21.56
C GLU A 241 16.39 9.94 21.52
N LYS A 242 16.86 8.94 22.27
CA LYS A 242 18.28 8.54 22.32
C LYS A 242 18.70 7.69 21.13
N GLU A 243 17.77 6.99 20.46
CA GLU A 243 18.06 6.25 19.22
C GLU A 243 17.92 7.13 17.97
N LEU A 244 17.02 8.13 17.99
CA LEU A 244 16.80 9.09 16.90
C LEU A 244 17.85 10.22 16.82
N SER A 245 18.63 10.44 17.87
CA SER A 245 19.68 11.48 17.92
C SER A 245 21.05 11.03 17.40
N LYS A 246 21.21 9.77 16.99
CA LYS A 246 22.42 9.32 16.30
C LYS A 246 22.36 9.79 14.86
N THR A 247 23.25 10.72 14.52
CA THR A 247 23.41 11.16 13.13
C THR A 247 24.00 10.01 12.31
N SER A 248 23.61 9.92 11.04
CA SER A 248 24.00 8.83 10.11
C SER A 248 25.52 8.68 9.89
N CYS A 249 26.32 9.60 10.44
CA CYS A 249 27.78 9.60 10.37
C CYS A 249 28.44 8.58 11.33
N ASP A 250 27.71 8.04 12.30
CA ASP A 250 28.24 7.07 13.28
C ASP A 250 28.54 5.67 12.68
N THR A 251 28.21 5.42 11.41
CA THR A 251 28.41 4.11 10.78
C THR A 251 29.77 3.97 10.07
N CYS A 252 30.46 5.06 9.75
CA CYS A 252 31.73 5.02 9.00
C CYS A 252 32.95 5.55 9.77
N GLY A 253 32.77 6.14 10.96
CA GLY A 253 33.87 6.59 11.83
C GLY A 253 34.63 7.83 11.34
N GLU A 254 34.15 8.50 10.30
CA GLU A 254 34.75 9.69 9.70
C GLU A 254 34.07 10.97 10.18
N ALA A 255 34.82 12.08 10.24
CA ALA A 255 34.28 13.38 10.64
C ALA A 255 33.36 13.97 9.55
N PRO A 256 32.24 14.60 9.91
CA PRO A 256 31.36 15.29 8.96
C PRO A 256 32.15 16.31 8.12
N GLY A 257 32.14 16.16 6.79
CA GLY A 257 32.84 17.06 5.87
C GLY A 257 34.29 16.69 5.55
N SER A 258 34.74 15.47 5.85
CA SER A 258 36.06 14.98 5.42
C SER A 258 36.12 14.80 3.89
N SER A 259 37.33 14.64 3.34
CA SER A 259 37.52 14.37 1.90
C SER A 259 36.87 13.05 1.44
N ALA A 260 36.53 12.15 2.37
CA ALA A 260 35.72 10.96 2.08
C ALA A 260 34.25 11.29 1.78
N CYS A 261 33.76 12.45 2.24
CA CYS A 261 32.42 12.94 1.92
C CYS A 261 32.29 13.48 0.48
N SER A 262 33.41 13.75 -0.21
CA SER A 262 33.41 14.28 -1.58
C SER A 262 32.87 13.28 -2.61
N SER A 263 32.95 11.98 -2.32
CA SER A 263 32.32 10.89 -3.11
C SER A 263 30.97 10.45 -2.53
N CYS A 264 30.53 11.03 -1.40
CA CYS A 264 29.27 10.71 -0.73
C CYS A 264 28.10 11.57 -1.26
N SER A 265 28.11 11.85 -2.57
CA SER A 265 26.94 12.34 -3.31
C SER A 265 26.11 11.15 -3.76
N GLY A 266 25.48 10.43 -2.84
CA GLY A 266 25.03 9.06 -3.13
C GLY A 266 23.81 8.55 -2.36
N ALA A 267 22.64 9.13 -2.67
CA ALA A 267 21.39 8.39 -2.80
C ALA A 267 20.43 9.23 -3.64
N GLN A 268 20.23 8.89 -4.92
CA GLN A 268 19.16 9.50 -5.71
C GLN A 268 17.82 9.10 -5.09
N VAL A 269 17.19 10.05 -4.40
CA VAL A 269 15.77 10.00 -4.05
C VAL A 269 15.01 10.43 -5.30
N TRP A 270 14.25 9.50 -5.89
CA TRP A 270 13.43 9.82 -7.06
C TRP A 270 12.12 10.43 -6.58
N GLU A 271 11.85 11.67 -7.00
CA GLU A 271 10.58 12.33 -6.80
C GLU A 271 9.69 12.12 -8.01
N PHE A 272 8.46 11.66 -7.78
CA PHE A 272 7.42 11.69 -8.80
C PHE A 272 6.98 13.14 -9.02
N GLY A 273 6.92 13.58 -10.28
CA GLY A 273 6.22 14.81 -10.66
C GLY A 273 7.05 16.10 -10.74
N ALA A 274 8.37 16.04 -10.94
CA ALA A 274 9.12 17.25 -11.31
C ALA A 274 9.02 17.49 -12.83
N ALA A 275 8.19 18.46 -13.22
CA ALA A 275 8.31 19.08 -14.52
C ALA A 275 9.75 19.62 -14.69
N SER A 276 10.34 19.34 -15.85
CA SER A 276 11.62 19.91 -16.27
C SER A 276 11.49 21.44 -16.31
N GLU A 277 11.98 22.14 -15.29
CA GLU A 277 12.30 23.56 -15.43
C GLU A 277 13.74 23.72 -15.91
N LYS A 278 13.84 24.10 -17.19
CA LYS A 278 15.03 24.67 -17.81
C LYS A 278 15.40 25.96 -17.09
N LYS A 279 16.62 26.06 -16.57
CA LYS A 279 17.64 27.03 -17.05
C LYS A 279 19.00 26.79 -16.41
#